data_AF-A0A963PTP1-F1
#
_entry.id   AF-A0A963PTP1-F1
#
_cell.length_a   1.000
_cell.length_b   1.000
_cell.length_c   1.000
_cell.angle_alpha   90.00
_cell.angle_beta   90.00
_cell.angle_gamma   90.00
#
_symmetry.space_group_name_H-M   'P 1'
#
loop_
_entity.id
_entity.type
_entity.pdbx_description
1 polymer ?
#
loop_
_entity_poly.entity_id
_entity_poly.type
_entity_poly.pdbx_seq_one_letter_code
_entity_poly.pdbx_strand_id
1 'polypeptide(L)' 'PGFEALSWQGLFAPAGTPPAIVEKINQDVNAALKSAEFQEYFGSRGFTLGGSSANEFKAFIESEVKKWANIVKTAGVKVD' A
#
# COMPACT_ATOMS: atom_id res chain seq x y z
N PRO A 1 -5.05 -5.24 22.88
CA PRO A 1 -5.52 -6.00 21.70
C PRO A 1 -6.44 -5.12 20.83
N GLY A 2 -6.05 -4.78 19.60
CA GLY A 2 -6.93 -4.04 18.68
C GLY A 2 -6.39 -2.74 18.05
N PHE A 3 -5.09 -2.48 18.13
CA PHE A 3 -4.45 -1.40 17.37
C PHE A 3 -3.24 -1.97 16.63
N GLU A 4 -3.23 -1.81 15.30
CA GLU A 4 -2.15 -2.24 14.42
C GLU A 4 -1.68 -1.05 13.59
N ALA A 5 -0.39 -0.74 13.74
CA ALA A 5 0.31 0.34 13.06
C ALA A 5 1.43 -0.24 12.20
N LEU A 6 1.06 -1.05 11.20
CA LEU A 6 2.01 -1.51 10.19
C LEU A 6 2.24 -0.40 9.17
N SER A 7 3.50 -0.13 8.88
CA SER A 7 3.88 0.71 7.75
C SER A 7 3.71 -0.09 6.47
N TRP A 8 3.15 0.54 5.44
CA TRP A 8 2.90 -0.06 4.14
C TRP A 8 3.50 0.81 3.04
N GLN A 9 3.73 0.18 1.89
CA GLN A 9 4.25 0.83 0.69
C GLN A 9 3.32 0.50 -0.47
N GLY A 10 3.27 1.41 -1.45
CA GLY A 10 2.51 1.20 -2.66
C GLY A 10 2.93 2.16 -3.76
N LEU A 11 2.39 1.91 -4.95
CA LEU A 11 2.67 2.69 -6.14
C LEU A 11 1.41 3.45 -6.56
N PHE A 12 1.62 4.67 -7.02
CA PHE A 12 0.56 5.54 -7.51
C PHE A 12 0.90 6.01 -8.92
N ALA A 13 -0.13 6.16 -9.75
CA ALA A 13 -0.03 6.78 -11.06
C ALA A 13 -0.78 8.13 -11.03
N PRO A 14 -0.46 9.08 -11.94
CA PRO A 14 -1.19 10.34 -12.06
C PRO A 14 -2.70 10.14 -12.21
N ALA A 15 -3.49 11.09 -11.69
CA ALA A 15 -4.92 11.09 -11.89
C ALA A 15 -5.25 11.13 -13.39
N GLY A 16 -6.21 10.30 -13.82
CA GLY A 16 -6.59 10.18 -15.23
C GLY A 16 -5.71 9.23 -16.05
N THR A 17 -4.72 8.55 -15.44
CA THR A 17 -3.99 7.47 -16.13
C THR A 17 -4.99 6.42 -16.66
N PRO A 18 -4.89 6.01 -17.94
CA PRO A 18 -5.85 5.06 -18.51
C PRO A 18 -5.89 3.73 -17.72
N PRO A 19 -7.09 3.15 -17.47
CA PRO A 19 -7.23 1.94 -16.67
C PRO A 19 -6.37 0.77 -17.16
N ALA A 20 -6.23 0.59 -18.48
CA ALA A 20 -5.40 -0.46 -19.05
C ALA A 20 -3.91 -0.32 -18.69
N ILE A 21 -3.41 0.91 -18.52
CA ILE A 21 -2.02 1.17 -18.12
C ILE A 21 -1.84 0.88 -16.63
N VAL A 22 -2.81 1.27 -15.80
CA VAL A 22 -2.81 0.94 -14.36
C VAL A 22 -2.82 -0.58 -14.16
N GLU A 23 -3.67 -1.28 -14.90
CA GLU A 23 -3.76 -2.73 -14.86
C GLU A 23 -2.45 -3.39 -15.28
N LYS A 24 -1.85 -2.94 -16.39
CA LYS A 24 -0.56 -3.46 -16.84
C LYS A 24 0.53 -3.28 -15.78
N ILE A 25 0.64 -2.07 -15.20
CA ILE A 25 1.63 -1.79 -14.15
C ILE A 25 1.37 -2.68 -12.92
N ASN A 26 0.11 -2.85 -12.51
CA ASN A 26 -0.23 -3.71 -11.38
C ASN A 26 0.20 -5.16 -11.63
N GLN A 27 -0.04 -5.69 -12.83
CA GLN A 27 0.38 -7.04 -13.22
C GLN A 27 1.90 -7.20 -13.20
N ASP A 28 2.63 -6.24 -13.78
CA ASP A 28 4.09 -6.26 -13.84
C ASP A 28 4.70 -6.20 -12.42
N VAL A 29 4.14 -5.36 -11.53
CA VAL A 29 4.55 -5.26 -10.12
C VAL A 29 4.26 -6.56 -9.38
N ASN A 30 3.06 -7.12 -9.53
CA ASN A 30 2.69 -8.39 -8.90
C ASN A 30 3.57 -9.56 -9.36
N ALA A 31 4.05 -9.54 -10.60
CA ALA A 31 5.03 -10.50 -11.09
C ALA A 31 6.40 -10.30 -10.44
N ALA A 32 6.90 -9.05 -10.36
CA ALA A 32 8.17 -8.74 -9.73
C ALA A 32 8.20 -9.13 -8.25
N LEU A 33 7.13 -8.85 -7.51
CA LEU A 33 6.98 -9.20 -6.10
C LEU A 33 7.03 -10.72 -5.84
N LYS A 34 6.72 -11.55 -6.84
CA LYS A 34 6.80 -13.02 -6.74
C LYS A 34 8.19 -13.58 -7.06
N SER A 35 9.11 -12.75 -7.57
CA SER A 35 10.46 -13.19 -7.88
C SER A 35 11.25 -13.49 -6.60
N ALA A 36 12.11 -14.52 -6.66
CA ALA A 36 12.94 -14.92 -5.52
C ALA A 36 13.86 -13.78 -5.05
N GLU A 37 14.42 -13.02 -6.01
CA GLU A 37 15.29 -11.88 -5.73
C GLU A 37 14.57 -10.79 -4.91
N PHE A 38 13.34 -10.43 -5.28
CA PHE A 38 12.56 -9.46 -4.51
C PHE A 38 12.19 -10.00 -3.13
N GLN A 39 11.71 -11.26 -3.07
CA GLN A 39 11.36 -11.92 -1.82
C GLN A 39 12.53 -11.92 -0.83
N GLU A 40 13.73 -12.27 -1.29
CA GLU A 40 14.94 -12.28 -0.48
C GLU A 40 15.36 -10.86 -0.08
N TYR A 41 15.41 -9.93 -1.04
CA TYR A 41 15.85 -8.57 -0.79
C TYR A 41 14.97 -7.86 0.24
N PHE A 42 13.65 -7.90 0.08
CA PHE A 42 12.74 -7.20 0.98
C PHE A 42 12.47 -8.00 2.26
N GLY A 43 12.37 -9.33 2.16
CA GLY A 43 12.20 -10.21 3.32
C GLY A 43 13.34 -10.09 4.33
N SER A 44 14.59 -10.02 3.86
CA SER A 44 15.77 -9.78 4.72
C SER A 44 15.76 -8.42 5.42
N ARG A 45 14.90 -7.49 4.98
CA ARG A 45 14.73 -6.14 5.56
C ARG A 45 13.44 -6.01 6.37
N GLY A 46 12.76 -7.13 6.66
CA GLY A 46 11.56 -7.15 7.51
C GLY A 46 10.26 -6.78 6.80
N PHE A 47 10.27 -6.70 5.45
CA PHE A 47 9.04 -6.53 4.69
C PHE A 47 8.37 -7.87 4.45
N THR A 48 7.06 -7.90 4.62
CA THR A 48 6.22 -8.96 4.07
C THR A 48 5.74 -8.51 2.70
N LEU A 49 6.27 -9.11 1.65
CA LEU A 49 5.84 -8.76 0.30
C LEU A 49 4.51 -9.43 -0.01
N GLY A 50 3.50 -8.60 -0.22
CA GLY A 50 2.19 -8.97 -0.75
C GLY A 50 1.87 -8.13 -1.97
N GLY A 51 1.23 -8.73 -2.96
CA GLY A 51 0.60 -8.05 -4.07
C GLY A 51 -0.91 -7.97 -3.87
N SER A 52 -1.56 -7.03 -4.56
CA SER A 52 -3.02 -6.93 -4.63
C SER A 52 -3.44 -6.34 -5.97
N SER A 53 -4.74 -6.31 -6.24
CA SER A 53 -5.28 -5.53 -7.35
C SER A 53 -5.28 -4.03 -7.04
N ALA A 54 -5.29 -3.19 -8.07
CA ALA A 54 -5.38 -1.74 -7.90
C ALA A 54 -6.65 -1.30 -7.13
N ASN A 55 -7.75 -2.03 -7.28
CA ASN A 55 -9.01 -1.75 -6.57
C ASN A 55 -8.93 -2.11 -5.09
N GLU A 56 -8.33 -3.26 -4.75
CA GLU A 56 -8.10 -3.64 -3.34
C GLU A 56 -7.17 -2.65 -2.66
N PHE A 57 -6.09 -2.24 -3.35
CA PHE A 57 -5.18 -1.24 -2.80
C PHE A 57 -5.87 0.12 -2.59
N LYS A 58 -6.73 0.55 -3.52
CA LYS A 58 -7.55 1.75 -3.33
C LYS A 58 -8.44 1.66 -2.09
N ALA A 59 -9.14 0.54 -1.91
CA ALA A 59 -10.00 0.32 -0.74
C ALA A 59 -9.20 0.32 0.57
N PHE A 60 -7.99 -0.24 0.56
CA PHE A 60 -7.06 -0.20 1.69
C PHE A 60 -6.61 1.24 2.03
N ILE A 61 -6.26 2.05 1.03
CA ILE A 61 -5.91 3.46 1.26
C ILE A 61 -7.09 4.22 1.90
N GLU A 62 -8.30 4.01 1.38
CA GLU A 62 -9.50 4.65 1.94
C GLU A 62 -9.76 4.24 3.40
N SER A 63 -9.47 3.00 3.78
CA SER A 63 -9.61 2.54 5.17
C SER A 63 -8.52 3.10 6.07
N GLU A 64 -7.26 3.14 5.61
CA GLU A 64 -6.14 3.71 6.34
C GLU A 64 -6.34 5.21 6.59
N VAL A 65 -6.76 5.96 5.58
CA VAL A 65 -7.06 7.40 5.72
C VAL A 65 -8.14 7.62 6.78
N LYS A 66 -9.23 6.83 6.78
CA LYS A 66 -10.29 6.92 7.79
C LYS A 66 -9.77 6.58 9.19
N LYS A 67 -8.99 5.50 9.32
CA LYS A 67 -8.39 5.06 10.59
C LYS A 67 -7.50 6.15 11.18
N TRP A 68 -6.56 6.67 10.40
CA TRP A 68 -5.58 7.64 10.87
C TRP A 68 -6.19 9.02 11.10
N ALA A 69 -7.15 9.46 10.29
CA ALA A 69 -7.88 10.71 10.53
C ALA A 69 -8.61 10.69 11.88
N ASN A 70 -9.25 9.57 12.23
CA ASN A 70 -9.91 9.42 13.53
C ASN A 70 -8.89 9.49 14.68
N ILE A 71 -7.77 8.78 14.57
CA ILE A 71 -6.70 8.77 15.59
C ILE A 71 -6.14 10.17 15.81
N VAL A 72 -5.77 10.87 14.73
CA VAL A 72 -5.23 12.24 14.79
C VAL A 72 -6.21 13.17 15.50
N LYS A 73 -7.50 13.09 15.13
CA LYS A 73 -8.56 13.91 15.75
C LYS A 73 -8.73 13.60 17.24
N THR A 74 -8.80 12.33 17.62
CA THR A 74 -8.96 11.92 19.02
C THR A 74 -7.75 12.28 19.88
N ALA A 75 -6.54 12.17 19.32
CA ALA A 75 -5.30 12.46 20.03
C ALA A 75 -4.96 13.96 20.07
N GLY A 76 -5.68 14.83 19.33
CA GLY A 76 -5.40 16.26 19.26
C GLY A 76 -4.07 16.62 18.59
N VAL A 77 -3.52 15.69 17.79
CA VAL A 77 -2.25 15.87 17.08
C VAL A 77 -2.42 16.87 15.95
N LYS A 78 -1.45 17.76 15.78
CA LYS A 78 -1.37 18.70 14.66
C LYS A 78 -0.04 18.49 13.93
N VAL A 79 -0.05 18.71 12.63
CA VAL A 79 1.18 18.84 11.84
C VAL A 79 1.55 20.32 11.82
N ASP A 80 2.83 20.61 11.93
CA ASP A 80 3.39 21.96 11.94
C ASP A 80 3.22 22.69 10.59
#